data_AF-A0A940B2E8-F1
#
_entry.id   AF-A0A940B2E8-F1
#
_cell.length_a   1.000
_cell.length_b   1.000
_cell.length_c   1.000
_cell.angle_alpha   90.00
_cell.angle_beta   90.00
_cell.angle_gamma   90.00
#
_symmetry.space_group_name_H-M   'P 1'
#
loop_
_entity.id
_entity.type
_entity.pdbx_description
1 polymer ?
#
loop_
_entity_poly.entity_id
_entity_poly.type
_entity_poly.pdbx_seq_one_letter_code
_entity_poly.pdbx_strand_id
1 'polypeptide(L)'
;MRLLKEVFGNSEKAWIYCANKDLQRQFLLQAESEGFNTSLQKTALSHIYGIGTDGHVGCLSPFLWSLSFGCELDFPRIDYQAFIEGKEDYECKEPHMRRIG
;
A
#
# COMPACT_ATOMS: atom_id res chain seq x y z
N MET A 1 1.45 -13.88 -10.17
CA MET A 1 1.39 -12.49 -9.69
C MET A 1 0.21 -12.42 -8.74
N ARG A 2 0.43 -12.02 -7.47
CA ARG A 2 -0.67 -11.89 -6.49
C ARG A 2 -1.55 -10.70 -6.84
N LEU A 3 -2.84 -10.81 -6.57
CA LEU A 3 -3.82 -9.74 -6.84
C LEU A 3 -3.94 -8.81 -5.65
N LEU A 4 -4.06 -7.50 -5.85
CA LEU A 4 -4.19 -6.53 -4.76
C LEU A 4 -5.40 -6.82 -3.86
N LYS A 5 -6.47 -7.42 -4.40
CA LYS A 5 -7.61 -7.87 -3.58
C LYS A 5 -7.24 -8.89 -2.49
N GLU A 6 -6.14 -9.62 -2.64
CA GLU A 6 -5.66 -10.58 -1.64
C GLU A 6 -5.12 -9.88 -0.38
N VAL A 7 -4.69 -8.62 -0.51
CA VAL A 7 -4.11 -7.87 0.62
C VAL A 7 -5.14 -7.45 1.66
N PHE A 8 -6.43 -7.50 1.33
CA PHE A 8 -7.51 -7.14 2.26
C PHE A 8 -7.68 -8.15 3.38
N GLY A 9 -7.43 -9.44 3.14
CA GLY A 9 -7.80 -10.50 4.08
C GLY A 9 -9.29 -10.41 4.44
N ASN A 10 -9.58 -10.11 5.72
CA ASN A 10 -10.93 -9.90 6.25
C ASN A 10 -11.32 -8.42 6.44
N SER A 11 -10.49 -7.49 5.96
CA SER A 11 -10.64 -6.04 6.17
C SER A 11 -11.20 -5.35 4.93
N GLU A 12 -11.92 -4.24 5.09
CA GLU A 12 -12.45 -3.46 3.96
C GLU A 12 -11.40 -2.54 3.31
N LYS A 13 -10.24 -2.39 3.95
CA LYS A 13 -9.16 -1.52 3.49
C LYS A 13 -7.81 -2.14 3.80
N ALA A 14 -6.78 -1.68 3.09
CA ALA A 14 -5.40 -2.03 3.34
C ALA A 14 -4.51 -0.83 3.04
N TRP A 15 -3.39 -0.71 3.75
CA TRP A 15 -2.40 0.34 3.49
C TRP A 15 -1.17 -0.25 2.85
N ILE A 16 -0.71 0.34 1.75
CA ILE A 16 0.36 -0.17 0.90
C ILE A 16 1.55 0.77 0.96
N TYR A 17 2.73 0.25 1.32
CA TYR A 17 4.00 0.96 1.29
C TYR A 17 4.81 0.58 0.04
N CYS A 18 5.26 1.59 -0.69
CA CYS A 18 6.10 1.49 -1.86
C CYS A 18 7.46 2.14 -1.58
N ALA A 19 8.52 1.34 -1.39
CA ALA A 19 9.81 1.83 -0.93
C ALA A 19 10.54 2.78 -1.89
N ASN A 20 10.15 2.84 -3.16
CA ASN A 20 10.73 3.72 -4.18
C ASN A 20 9.71 4.03 -5.30
N LYS A 21 10.11 4.92 -6.22
CA LYS A 21 9.27 5.37 -7.34
C LYS A 21 8.93 4.26 -8.35
N ASP A 22 9.79 3.26 -8.50
CA ASP A 22 9.53 2.16 -9.42
C ASP A 22 8.43 1.24 -8.88
N LEU A 23 8.50 0.91 -7.59
CA LEU A 23 7.45 0.16 -6.88
C LEU A 23 6.14 0.94 -6.87
N GLN A 24 6.18 2.26 -6.64
CA GLN A 24 5.02 3.13 -6.72
C GLN A 24 4.36 3.04 -8.11
N ARG A 25 5.15 3.16 -9.18
CA ARG A 25 4.64 3.06 -10.56
C ARG A 25 4.04 1.68 -10.83
N GLN A 26 4.70 0.61 -10.40
CA GLN A 26 4.19 -0.75 -10.55
C GLN A 26 2.88 -0.93 -9.80
N PHE A 27 2.78 -0.46 -8.56
CA PHE A 27 1.55 -0.51 -7.76
C PHE A 27 0.39 0.21 -8.45
N LEU A 28 0.60 1.45 -8.92
CA LEU A 28 -0.46 2.21 -9.58
C LEU A 28 -0.92 1.57 -10.90
N LEU A 29 0.01 0.98 -11.66
CA LEU A 29 -0.33 0.22 -12.88
C LEU A 29 -1.11 -1.06 -12.57
N GLN A 30 -0.69 -1.80 -11.54
CA GLN A 30 -1.40 -3.00 -11.09
C GLN A 30 -2.81 -2.64 -10.62
N ALA A 31 -2.94 -1.62 -9.75
CA ALA A 31 -4.21 -1.13 -9.24
C ALA A 31 -5.14 -0.70 -10.38
N GLU A 32 -4.64 0.07 -11.36
CA GLU A 32 -5.43 0.45 -12.54
C GLU A 32 -5.87 -0.78 -13.36
N SER A 33 -4.99 -1.76 -13.56
CA SER A 33 -5.32 -3.00 -14.29
C SER A 33 -6.34 -3.89 -13.57
N GLU A 34 -6.40 -3.80 -12.24
CA GLU A 34 -7.34 -4.51 -11.38
C GLU A 34 -8.64 -3.75 -11.14
N GLY A 35 -8.81 -2.57 -11.76
CA GLY A 35 -10.05 -1.79 -11.72
C GLY A 35 -10.14 -0.77 -10.58
N PHE A 36 -9.05 -0.53 -9.84
CA PHE A 36 -9.00 0.51 -8.82
C PHE A 36 -8.86 1.90 -9.45
N ASN A 37 -9.49 2.90 -8.84
CA ASN A 37 -9.43 4.30 -9.28
C ASN A 37 -8.15 4.99 -8.75
N THR A 38 -7.15 5.09 -9.62
CA THR A 38 -5.84 5.73 -9.33
C THR A 38 -5.69 7.15 -9.88
N SER A 39 -6.75 7.72 -10.48
CA SER A 39 -6.69 8.94 -11.29
C SER A 39 -6.00 10.13 -10.59
N LEU A 40 -6.27 10.32 -9.29
CA LEU A 40 -5.70 11.41 -8.49
C LEU A 40 -4.25 11.18 -8.05
N GLN A 41 -3.75 9.95 -8.17
CA GLN A 41 -2.50 9.53 -7.53
C GLN A 41 -1.31 9.42 -8.48
N LYS A 42 -1.54 9.55 -9.79
CA LYS A 42 -0.48 9.48 -10.81
C LYS A 42 0.57 10.59 -10.69
N THR A 43 0.23 11.70 -10.04
CA THR A 43 1.13 12.85 -9.80
C THR A 43 1.56 12.98 -8.34
N ALA A 44 1.11 12.09 -7.45
CA ALA A 44 1.37 12.21 -6.03
C ALA A 44 2.81 11.80 -5.68
N LEU A 45 3.46 12.58 -4.82
CA LEU A 45 4.77 12.27 -4.24
C LEU A 45 4.61 11.45 -2.95
N SER A 46 3.75 10.43 -2.98
CA SER A 46 3.53 9.54 -1.83
C SER A 46 4.18 8.18 -2.05
N HIS A 47 4.67 7.60 -0.97
CA HIS A 47 5.14 6.22 -0.90
C HIS A 47 4.11 5.31 -0.22
N ILE A 48 2.96 5.86 0.18
CA ILE A 48 2.00 5.18 1.03
C ILE A 48 0.60 5.43 0.49
N TYR A 49 -0.14 4.36 0.33
CA TYR A 49 -1.46 4.36 -0.29
C TYR A 49 -2.46 3.62 0.57
N GLY A 50 -3.65 4.18 0.73
CA GLY A 50 -4.81 3.43 1.19
C GLY A 50 -5.56 2.89 -0.02
N ILE A 51 -5.92 1.62 0.02
CA ILE A 51 -6.86 1.03 -0.93
C ILE A 51 -8.07 0.48 -0.16
N GLY A 52 -9.26 0.60 -0.76
CA GLY A 52 -10.50 0.05 -0.24
C GLY A 52 -11.10 -1.00 -1.17
N THR A 53 -11.91 -1.90 -0.62
CA THR A 53 -12.71 -2.87 -1.41
C THR A 53 -13.74 -2.18 -2.30
N ASP A 54 -14.02 -0.90 -2.06
CA ASP A 54 -14.82 -0.01 -2.90
C ASP A 54 -14.09 0.43 -4.20
N GLY A 55 -12.82 0.05 -4.36
CA GLY A 55 -12.00 0.37 -5.53
C GLY A 55 -11.32 1.74 -5.47
N HIS A 56 -11.43 2.49 -4.37
CA HIS A 56 -10.78 3.78 -4.23
C HIS A 56 -9.32 3.65 -3.78
N VAL A 57 -8.45 4.51 -4.33
CA VAL A 57 -7.04 4.64 -3.94
C VAL A 57 -6.76 6.06 -3.46
N GLY A 58 -6.26 6.17 -2.23
CA GLY A 58 -5.87 7.43 -1.59
C GLY A 58 -4.38 7.45 -1.27
N CYS A 59 -3.76 8.63 -1.28
CA CYS A 59 -2.43 8.80 -0.68
C CYS A 59 -2.55 8.99 0.83
N LEU A 60 -1.62 8.40 1.57
CA LEU A 60 -1.50 8.58 3.02
C LEU A 60 -0.24 9.35 3.36
N SER A 61 -0.31 10.17 4.41
CA SER A 61 0.87 10.89 4.88
C SER A 61 1.82 9.93 5.61
N PRO A 62 3.15 10.17 5.51
CA PRO A 62 4.13 9.44 6.32
C PRO A 62 3.86 9.51 7.82
N PHE A 63 3.29 10.62 8.29
CA PHE A 63 2.92 10.80 9.68
C PHE A 63 1.82 9.81 10.12
N LEU A 64 0.74 9.67 9.34
CA LEU A 64 -0.35 8.74 9.65
C LEU A 64 0.13 7.29 9.62
N TRP A 65 1.00 6.94 8.66
CA TRP A 65 1.64 5.63 8.63
C TRP A 65 2.42 5.36 9.92
N SER A 66 3.31 6.26 10.32
CA SER A 66 4.10 6.07 11.54
C SER A 66 3.23 5.95 12.78
N LEU A 67 2.21 6.81 12.91
CA LEU A 67 1.29 6.79 14.05
C LEU A 67 0.50 5.47 14.13
N SER A 68 0.16 4.90 12.98
CA SER A 68 -0.65 3.67 12.89
C SER A 68 -0.07 2.49 13.68
N PHE A 69 1.25 2.40 13.81
CA PHE A 69 1.93 1.28 14.49
C PHE A 69 1.79 1.33 16.02
N GLY A 70 1.39 2.47 16.57
CA GLY A 70 0.98 2.60 17.97
C GLY A 70 -0.51 2.37 18.21
N CYS A 71 -1.29 2.08 17.16
CA CYS A 71 -2.73 1.87 17.23
C CYS A 71 -3.09 0.43 16.85
N GLU A 72 -4.09 -0.13 17.53
CA GLU A 72 -4.78 -1.32 17.04
C GLU A 72 -5.66 -0.89 15.87
N LEU A 73 -5.36 -1.44 14.70
CA LEU A 73 -6.09 -1.18 13.46
C LEU A 73 -6.61 -2.51 12.93
N ASP A 74 -7.82 -2.48 12.41
CA ASP A 74 -8.56 -3.62 11.87
C ASP A 74 -8.21 -3.89 10.39
N PHE A 75 -7.10 -3.35 9.90
CA PHE A 75 -6.65 -3.47 8.53
C PHE A 75 -5.14 -3.62 8.42
N PRO A 76 -4.67 -4.37 7.40
CA PRO A 76 -3.26 -4.65 7.25
C PRO A 76 -2.48 -3.48 6.65
N ARG A 77 -1.19 -3.48 6.95
CA ARG A 77 -0.17 -2.60 6.38
C ARG A 77 0.79 -3.48 5.60
N ILE A 78 1.02 -3.16 4.34
CA ILE A 78 1.59 -4.07 3.36
C ILE A 78 2.88 -3.49 2.80
N ASP A 79 3.96 -4.27 2.83
CA ASP A 79 5.14 -4.01 2.02
C ASP A 79 4.86 -4.53 0.60
N TYR A 80 4.65 -3.59 -0.34
CA TYR A 80 4.32 -3.94 -1.71
C TYR A 80 5.41 -4.78 -2.39
N GLN A 81 6.68 -4.52 -2.08
CA GLN A 81 7.79 -5.29 -2.65
C GLN A 81 7.73 -6.74 -2.15
N ALA A 82 7.60 -6.94 -0.85
CA ALA A 82 7.49 -8.29 -0.28
C ALA A 82 6.27 -9.05 -0.85
N PHE A 83 5.16 -8.33 -1.03
CA PHE A 83 3.93 -8.88 -1.60
C PHE A 83 4.11 -9.38 -3.05
N ILE A 84 4.65 -8.56 -3.95
CA ILE A 84 4.85 -8.95 -5.36
C ILE A 84 5.96 -9.99 -5.55
N GLU A 85 6.93 -10.03 -4.63
CA GLU A 85 7.96 -11.07 -4.57
C GLU A 85 7.43 -12.42 -4.05
N GLY A 86 6.18 -12.48 -3.59
CA GLY A 86 5.55 -13.71 -3.13
C GLY A 86 6.03 -14.17 -1.75
N LYS A 87 6.56 -13.27 -0.92
CA LYS A 87 6.97 -13.61 0.47
C LYS A 87 5.75 -14.01 1.29
N GLU A 88 5.94 -14.93 2.23
CA GLU A 88 4.87 -15.35 3.16
C GLU A 88 4.51 -14.22 4.13
N ASP A 89 5.53 -13.55 4.68
CA ASP A 89 5.37 -12.37 5.55
C ASP A 89 5.63 -11.10 4.73
N TYR A 90 4.56 -10.40 4.38
CA TYR A 90 4.58 -9.14 3.63
C TYR A 90 3.88 -8.02 4.38
N GLU A 91 3.45 -8.26 5.62
CA GLU A 91 2.86 -7.23 6.46
C GLU A 91 3.96 -6.42 7.15
N CYS A 92 3.83 -5.09 7.08
CA CYS A 92 4.67 -4.20 7.87
C CYS A 92 4.28 -4.31 9.34
N LYS A 93 5.24 -4.71 10.17
CA LYS A 93 5.12 -4.76 11.64
C LYS A 93 5.70 -3.51 12.32
N GLU A 94 6.49 -2.74 11.58
CA GLU A 94 7.16 -1.52 12.04
C GLU A 94 7.07 -0.43 10.95
N PRO A 95 7.16 0.85 11.32
CA PRO A 95 6.95 1.96 10.39
C PRO A 95 8.08 2.17 9.38
N HIS A 96 9.06 1.25 9.29
CA HIS A 96 10.31 1.40 8.54
C HIS A 96 10.12 2.00 7.13
N MET A 97 10.27 3.32 7.04
CA MET A 97 10.45 4.01 5.77
C MET A 97 11.94 4.04 5.50
N ARG A 98 12.39 3.34 4.46
CA ARG A 98 13.77 3.46 4.01
C ARG A 98 14.04 4.93 3.70
N ARG A 99 15.17 5.47 4.19
CA ARG A 99 15.60 6.82 3.83
C ARG A 99 15.67 6.92 2.31
N ILE A 100 14.86 7.81 1.76
CA ILE A 100 14.93 8.17 0.35
C ILE A 100 16.17 9.03 0.22
N GLY A 101 17.24 8.46 -0.36
CA GLY A 101 18.46 9.18 -0.74
C GLY A 101 18.29 9.90 -2.06
#